data_AF-A0A5E7RMR2-F1
#
_entry.id   AF-A0A5E7RMR2-F1
#
_cell.length_a   1.000
_cell.length_b   1.000
_cell.length_c   1.000
_cell.angle_alpha   90.00
_cell.angle_beta   90.00
_cell.angle_gamma   90.00
#
_symmetry.space_group_name_H-M   'P 1'
#
loop_
_entity.id
_entity.type
_entity.pdbx_description
1 polymer ?
#
loop_
_entity_poly.entity_id
_entity_poly.type
_entity_poly.pdbx_seq_one_letter_code
_entity_poly.pdbx_strand_id
1 'polypeptide(L)'
;MLPQSYHFERGGLGKAKKADLDFDWTNKMVTGTDRGDPVKLPLNRGMVDKSTYQLALQHDVAAGKKSMSYQVVDDGEVDTYDFRVLGSEKVDTKAGQIDAIKVERVRDPTQSKRITVLWFAKDWDYLLVRLQQVETDGKEYNIMLLDGTVNGKAVKGS
;
A
#
# COMPACT_ATOMS: atom_id res chain seq x y z
N MET A 1 13.88 -2.47 -7.28
CA MET A 1 14.03 -2.44 -5.81
C MET A 1 13.57 -3.78 -5.29
N LEU A 2 14.34 -4.44 -4.42
CA LEU A 2 13.99 -5.72 -3.79
C LEU A 2 14.10 -5.54 -2.27
N PRO A 3 13.09 -5.93 -1.47
CA PRO A 3 13.16 -5.81 -0.03
C PRO A 3 14.27 -6.70 0.53
N GLN A 4 14.93 -6.23 1.58
CA GLN A 4 15.91 -7.03 2.34
C GLN A 4 15.33 -7.39 3.71
N SER A 5 14.74 -6.41 4.37
CA SER A 5 14.06 -6.57 5.65
C SER A 5 12.78 -5.74 5.68
N TYR A 6 11.77 -6.23 6.40
CA TYR A 6 10.54 -5.51 6.69
C TYR A 6 10.28 -5.52 8.19
N HIS A 7 10.08 -4.33 8.75
CA HIS A 7 9.67 -4.15 10.13
C HIS A 7 8.37 -3.34 10.15
N PHE A 8 7.40 -3.84 10.90
CA PHE A 8 6.13 -3.16 11.09
C PHE A 8 5.66 -3.33 12.52
N GLU A 9 5.24 -2.23 13.11
CA GLU A 9 4.60 -2.21 14.42
C GLU A 9 3.42 -1.25 14.40
N ARG A 10 2.27 -1.73 14.87
CA ARG A 10 1.08 -0.92 15.11
C ARG A 10 0.56 -1.19 16.50
N GLY A 11 0.71 -0.20 17.37
CA GLY A 11 0.02 -0.10 18.66
C GLY A 11 -1.15 0.90 18.61
N GLY A 12 -1.98 0.92 19.65
CA GLY A 12 -3.09 1.87 19.78
C GLY A 12 -4.43 1.37 19.22
N LEU A 13 -5.04 2.13 18.29
CA LEU A 13 -6.37 1.84 17.73
C LEU A 13 -6.40 0.47 17.01
N GLY A 14 -7.19 -0.46 17.56
CA GLY A 14 -7.42 -1.80 16.99
C GLY A 14 -6.49 -2.88 17.53
N LYS A 15 -6.46 -4.04 16.85
CA LYS A 15 -5.55 -5.14 17.24
C LYS A 15 -4.10 -4.74 16.97
N ALA A 16 -3.28 -4.86 18.00
CA ALA A 16 -1.84 -4.73 17.88
C ALA A 16 -1.32 -5.70 16.82
N LYS A 17 -0.40 -5.23 15.98
CA LYS A 17 0.24 -6.07 14.95
C LYS A 17 1.71 -5.71 14.92
N LYS A 18 2.55 -6.74 14.99
CA LYS A 18 4.00 -6.65 14.82
C LYS A 18 4.42 -7.67 13.77
N ALA A 19 5.30 -7.29 12.86
CA ALA A 19 5.89 -8.19 11.89
C ALA A 19 7.34 -7.82 11.63
N ASP A 20 8.20 -8.83 11.59
CA ASP A 20 9.63 -8.74 11.32
C ASP A 20 9.94 -9.81 10.29
N LEU A 21 10.32 -9.43 9.07
CA LEU A 21 10.59 -10.35 7.97
C LEU A 21 11.97 -10.06 7.36
N ASP A 22 12.68 -11.12 6.99
CA ASP A 22 13.93 -11.12 6.24
C ASP A 22 13.71 -11.78 4.88
N PHE A 23 14.19 -11.14 3.81
CA PHE A 23 14.03 -11.57 2.42
C PHE A 23 15.39 -12.03 1.89
N ASP A 24 15.71 -13.29 2.11
CA ASP A 24 16.96 -13.90 1.64
C ASP A 24 16.85 -14.31 0.17
N TRP A 25 17.29 -13.40 -0.71
CA TRP A 25 17.31 -13.63 -2.16
C TRP A 25 18.34 -14.68 -2.60
N THR A 26 19.35 -14.96 -1.77
CA THR A 26 20.38 -15.96 -2.08
C THR A 26 19.83 -17.37 -1.85
N ASN A 27 19.25 -17.59 -0.67
CA ASN A 27 18.65 -18.87 -0.29
C ASN A 27 17.19 -19.01 -0.74
N LYS A 28 16.60 -17.95 -1.33
CA LYS A 28 15.24 -17.91 -1.88
C LYS A 28 14.17 -18.21 -0.83
N MET A 29 14.29 -17.59 0.35
CA MET A 29 13.36 -17.76 1.45
C MET A 29 13.02 -16.43 2.10
N VAL A 30 11.76 -16.29 2.54
CA VAL A 30 11.35 -15.28 3.50
C VAL A 30 11.24 -15.94 4.86
N THR A 31 11.85 -15.34 5.89
CA THR A 31 11.77 -15.84 7.27
C THR A 31 11.46 -14.72 8.24
N GLY A 32 10.97 -15.04 9.44
CA GLY A 32 10.74 -14.04 10.47
C GLY A 32 9.54 -14.35 11.36
N THR A 33 8.81 -13.32 11.76
CA THR A 33 7.58 -13.44 12.56
C THR A 33 6.49 -12.48 12.10
N ASP A 34 5.22 -12.89 12.18
CA ASP A 34 4.04 -12.02 12.10
C ASP A 34 3.13 -12.35 13.30
N ARG A 35 2.80 -11.34 14.11
CA ARG A 35 2.06 -11.48 15.38
C ARG A 35 2.66 -12.49 16.37
N GLY A 36 3.97 -12.75 16.26
CA GLY A 36 4.69 -13.72 17.09
C GLY A 36 4.74 -15.13 16.50
N ASP A 37 3.96 -15.42 15.46
CA ASP A 37 4.01 -16.70 14.77
C ASP A 37 5.18 -16.72 13.77
N PRO A 38 5.95 -17.82 13.69
CA PRO A 38 7.08 -17.91 12.77
C PRO A 38 6.61 -17.91 11.32
N VAL A 39 7.26 -17.11 10.48
CA VAL A 39 7.05 -17.07 9.03
C VAL A 39 8.21 -17.80 8.35
N LYS A 40 7.88 -18.67 7.40
CA LYS A 40 8.85 -19.34 6.52
C LYS A 40 8.19 -19.65 5.17
N LEU A 41 8.54 -18.88 4.14
CA LEU A 41 7.92 -18.96 2.82
C LEU A 41 8.98 -19.02 1.72
N PRO A 42 8.75 -19.73 0.60
CA PRO A 42 9.58 -19.60 -0.59
C PRO A 42 9.58 -18.15 -1.11
N LEU A 43 10.75 -17.61 -1.45
CA LEU A 43 10.89 -16.28 -2.04
C LEU A 43 10.97 -16.39 -3.57
N ASN A 44 9.85 -16.10 -4.22
CA ASN A 44 9.77 -16.03 -5.67
C ASN A 44 10.20 -14.65 -6.19
N ARG A 45 10.62 -14.62 -7.46
CA ARG A 45 11.07 -13.40 -8.12
C ARG A 45 9.95 -12.34 -8.11
N GLY A 46 10.28 -11.14 -7.63
CA GLY A 46 9.38 -10.00 -7.64
C GLY A 46 8.40 -9.93 -6.47
N MET A 47 8.50 -10.86 -5.51
CA MET A 47 7.77 -10.74 -4.24
C MET A 47 8.26 -9.53 -3.45
N VAL A 48 7.32 -8.87 -2.77
CA VAL A 48 7.56 -7.64 -2.00
C VAL A 48 6.85 -7.68 -0.65
N ASP A 49 7.27 -6.85 0.29
CA ASP A 49 6.54 -6.59 1.54
C ASP A 49 5.48 -5.49 1.37
N LYS A 50 4.75 -5.23 2.45
CA LYS A 50 3.62 -4.27 2.49
C LYS A 50 4.01 -2.81 2.27
N SER A 51 5.23 -2.42 2.61
CA SER A 51 5.75 -1.07 2.37
C SER A 51 6.29 -0.97 0.94
N THR A 52 7.02 -1.98 0.49
CA THR A 52 7.62 -1.98 -0.86
C THR A 52 6.58 -1.99 -1.96
N TYR A 53 5.45 -2.71 -1.84
CA TYR A 53 4.41 -2.64 -2.89
C TYR A 53 3.81 -1.23 -3.01
N GLN A 54 3.70 -0.46 -1.92
CA GLN A 54 3.11 0.88 -1.97
C GLN A 54 3.99 1.84 -2.76
N LEU A 55 5.32 1.74 -2.57
CA LEU A 55 6.30 2.48 -3.37
C LEU A 55 6.28 2.03 -4.83
N ALA A 56 6.23 0.72 -5.09
CA ALA A 56 6.14 0.19 -6.44
C ALA A 56 4.85 0.67 -7.14
N LEU A 57 3.72 0.67 -6.42
CA LEU A 57 2.43 1.18 -6.88
C LEU A 57 2.50 2.67 -7.22
N GLN A 58 3.07 3.49 -6.34
CA GLN A 58 3.28 4.92 -6.59
C GLN A 58 4.10 5.15 -7.87
N HIS A 59 5.22 4.45 -8.03
CA HIS A 59 6.06 4.55 -9.23
C HIS A 59 5.34 4.10 -10.50
N ASP A 60 4.57 3.02 -10.42
CA ASP A 60 3.83 2.48 -11.56
C ASP A 60 2.69 3.41 -12.00
N VAL A 61 2.01 4.05 -11.03
CA VAL A 61 1.03 5.11 -11.30
C VAL A 61 1.71 6.31 -11.95
N ALA A 62 2.88 6.71 -11.45
CA ALA A 62 3.67 7.80 -12.02
C ALA A 62 4.12 7.51 -13.46
N ALA A 63 4.45 6.24 -13.75
CA ALA A 63 4.77 5.76 -15.09
C ALA A 63 3.54 5.63 -16.02
N GLY A 64 2.34 5.95 -15.53
CA GLY A 64 1.10 5.94 -16.32
C GLY A 64 0.49 4.55 -16.52
N LYS A 65 0.97 3.52 -15.81
CA LYS A 65 0.35 2.18 -15.86
C LYS A 65 -1.11 2.25 -15.43
N LYS A 66 -1.94 1.38 -16.02
CA LYS A 66 -3.40 1.34 -15.78
C LYS A 66 -3.84 0.14 -14.96
N SER A 67 -3.06 -0.93 -14.98
CA SER A 67 -3.28 -2.14 -14.19
C SER A 67 -1.94 -2.64 -13.67
N MET A 68 -1.92 -3.07 -12.41
CA MET A 68 -0.70 -3.52 -11.71
C MET A 68 -1.04 -4.72 -10.84
N SER A 69 -0.09 -5.65 -10.69
CA SER A 69 -0.24 -6.85 -9.86
C SER A 69 1.05 -7.10 -9.12
N TYR A 70 0.96 -7.41 -7.82
CA TYR A 70 2.11 -7.64 -6.95
C TYR A 70 1.89 -8.88 -6.10
N GLN A 71 2.92 -9.72 -5.97
CA GLN A 71 2.94 -10.77 -4.94
C GLN A 71 3.49 -10.18 -3.64
N VAL A 72 2.65 -10.14 -2.62
CA VAL A 72 2.92 -9.44 -1.36
C VAL A 72 2.97 -10.46 -0.23
N VAL A 73 4.00 -10.39 0.60
CA VAL A 73 4.01 -11.12 1.88
C VAL A 73 3.18 -10.32 2.89
N ASP A 74 2.06 -10.88 3.33
CA ASP A 74 1.17 -10.30 4.33
C ASP A 74 0.61 -11.39 5.24
N ASP A 75 0.46 -11.10 6.53
CA ASP A 75 -0.15 -12.00 7.52
C ASP A 75 0.46 -13.42 7.52
N GLY A 76 1.76 -13.53 7.21
CA GLY A 76 2.49 -14.81 7.16
C GLY A 76 2.25 -15.67 5.92
N GLU A 77 1.55 -15.14 4.91
CA GLU A 77 1.28 -15.79 3.63
C GLU A 77 1.66 -14.91 2.43
N VAL A 78 1.53 -15.45 1.21
CA VAL A 78 1.75 -14.71 -0.03
C VAL A 78 0.41 -14.44 -0.71
N ASP A 79 0.06 -13.17 -0.80
CA ASP A 79 -1.15 -12.70 -1.46
C ASP A 79 -0.83 -12.04 -2.80
N THR A 80 -1.78 -12.06 -3.73
CA THR A 80 -1.72 -11.25 -4.95
C THR A 80 -2.56 -10.00 -4.79
N TYR A 81 -1.93 -8.84 -4.98
CA TYR A 81 -2.57 -7.54 -4.88
C TYR A 81 -2.71 -6.94 -6.28
N ASP A 82 -3.92 -6.99 -6.81
CA ASP A 82 -4.24 -6.40 -8.11
C ASP A 82 -4.80 -4.99 -7.94
N PHE A 83 -4.42 -4.09 -8.85
CA PHE A 83 -4.84 -2.71 -8.85
C PHE A 83 -5.28 -2.26 -10.24
N ARG A 84 -6.24 -1.34 -10.30
CA ARG A 84 -6.59 -0.61 -11.52
C ARG A 84 -6.72 0.89 -11.28
N VAL A 85 -6.31 1.66 -12.27
CA VAL A 85 -6.50 3.12 -12.31
C VAL A 85 -7.93 3.44 -12.73
N LEU A 86 -8.62 4.26 -11.94
CA LEU A 86 -9.99 4.70 -12.20
C LEU A 86 -10.06 6.04 -12.94
N GLY A 87 -8.99 6.83 -12.92
CA GLY A 87 -8.91 8.12 -13.59
C GLY A 87 -8.26 9.18 -12.71
N SER A 88 -8.42 10.45 -13.10
CA SER A 88 -8.00 11.61 -12.31
C SER A 88 -9.22 12.28 -11.69
N GLU A 89 -9.10 12.72 -10.44
CA GLU A 89 -10.10 13.57 -9.79
C GLU A 89 -9.44 14.52 -8.79
N LYS A 90 -10.13 15.62 -8.47
CA LYS A 90 -9.76 16.47 -7.34
C LYS A 90 -10.21 15.82 -6.05
N VAL A 91 -9.33 15.77 -5.07
CA VAL A 91 -9.60 15.22 -3.74
C VAL A 91 -9.37 16.27 -2.66
N ASP A 92 -10.35 16.45 -1.79
CA ASP A 92 -10.21 17.33 -0.64
C ASP A 92 -9.31 16.66 0.41
N THR A 93 -8.31 17.40 0.87
CA THR A 93 -7.42 17.02 1.97
C THR A 93 -7.33 18.16 2.99
N LYS A 94 -6.72 17.93 4.14
CA LYS A 94 -6.46 19.03 5.08
C LYS A 94 -5.32 19.94 4.61
N ALA A 95 -4.53 19.50 3.64
CA ALA A 95 -3.54 20.31 2.93
C ALA A 95 -4.14 21.13 1.76
N GLY A 96 -5.46 21.06 1.54
CA GLY A 96 -6.17 21.71 0.44
C GLY A 96 -6.72 20.73 -0.60
N GLN A 97 -7.27 21.23 -1.70
CA GLN A 97 -7.80 20.41 -2.79
C GLN A 97 -6.68 20.02 -3.76
N ILE A 98 -6.49 18.73 -4.00
CA ILE A 98 -5.33 18.20 -4.75
C ILE A 98 -5.81 17.41 -5.97
N ASP A 99 -5.22 17.65 -7.15
CA ASP A 99 -5.41 16.83 -8.34
C ASP A 99 -4.67 15.49 -8.19
N ALA A 100 -5.42 14.37 -8.20
CA ALA A 100 -4.87 13.05 -7.91
C ALA A 100 -5.33 11.97 -8.90
N ILE A 101 -4.52 10.93 -9.04
CA ILE A 101 -4.88 9.68 -9.73
C ILE A 101 -5.55 8.74 -8.74
N LYS A 102 -6.79 8.37 -9.03
CA LYS A 102 -7.57 7.43 -8.25
C LYS A 102 -7.25 5.99 -8.69
N VAL A 103 -6.92 5.15 -7.73
CA VAL A 103 -6.57 3.74 -7.95
C VAL A 103 -7.35 2.90 -6.96
N GLU A 104 -7.89 1.78 -7.39
CA GLU A 104 -8.51 0.80 -6.49
C GLU A 104 -7.71 -0.49 -6.44
N ARG A 105 -7.78 -1.17 -5.30
CA ARG A 105 -7.37 -2.58 -5.19
C ARG A 105 -8.53 -3.45 -5.67
N VAL A 106 -8.28 -4.25 -6.69
CA VAL A 106 -9.21 -5.24 -7.24
C VAL A 106 -9.12 -6.50 -6.38
N ARG A 107 -10.27 -7.07 -6.02
CA ARG A 107 -10.39 -8.34 -5.28
C ARG A 107 -11.46 -9.18 -5.93
N ASP A 108 -11.35 -10.50 -5.77
CA ASP A 108 -12.45 -11.40 -6.11
C ASP A 108 -13.65 -11.10 -5.18
N PRO A 109 -14.81 -10.67 -5.71
CA PRO A 109 -15.97 -10.32 -4.91
C PRO A 109 -16.57 -11.53 -4.17
N THR A 110 -16.24 -12.75 -4.57
CA THR A 110 -16.63 -13.99 -3.86
C THR A 110 -15.79 -14.23 -2.61
N GLN A 111 -14.55 -13.71 -2.58
CA GLN A 111 -13.62 -13.85 -1.45
C GLN A 111 -13.72 -12.67 -0.48
N SER A 112 -13.92 -11.45 -0.99
CA SER A 112 -13.96 -10.26 -0.15
C SER A 112 -14.78 -9.14 -0.78
N LYS A 113 -15.63 -8.50 0.03
CA LYS A 113 -16.34 -7.27 -0.35
C LYS A 113 -15.58 -6.01 0.07
N ARG A 114 -14.37 -6.14 0.62
CA ARG A 114 -13.57 -5.02 1.09
C ARG A 114 -13.16 -4.14 -0.08
N ILE A 115 -13.45 -2.85 0.02
CA ILE A 115 -13.08 -1.83 -0.95
C ILE A 115 -11.84 -1.11 -0.43
N THR A 116 -10.87 -0.85 -1.30
CA THR A 116 -9.71 -0.01 -0.98
C THR A 116 -9.41 0.89 -2.16
N VAL A 117 -9.42 2.20 -1.91
CA VAL A 117 -9.14 3.23 -2.91
C VAL A 117 -8.01 4.13 -2.42
N LEU A 118 -7.11 4.48 -3.32
CA LEU A 118 -5.91 5.25 -3.08
C LEU A 118 -5.88 6.43 -4.06
N TRP A 119 -5.41 7.58 -3.59
CA TRP A 119 -5.27 8.80 -4.38
C TRP A 119 -3.83 9.29 -4.37
N PHE A 120 -3.20 9.30 -5.54
CA PHE A 120 -1.81 9.71 -5.71
C PHE A 120 -1.73 11.10 -6.36
N ALA A 121 -1.13 12.07 -5.69
CA ALA A 121 -1.13 13.48 -6.08
C ALA A 121 -0.18 13.75 -7.26
N LYS A 122 -0.74 14.19 -8.39
CA LYS A 122 -0.01 14.30 -9.68
C LYS A 122 1.19 15.22 -9.61
N ASP A 123 1.04 16.34 -8.90
CA ASP A 123 2.05 17.41 -8.84
C ASP A 123 3.00 17.28 -7.64
N TRP A 124 2.86 16.22 -6.84
CA TRP A 124 3.60 16.00 -5.59
C TRP A 124 4.30 14.65 -5.59
N ASP A 125 5.03 14.35 -6.67
CA ASP A 125 5.72 13.06 -6.91
C ASP A 125 4.82 11.83 -6.71
N TYR A 126 3.53 11.97 -7.03
CA TYR A 126 2.54 10.91 -6.81
C TYR A 126 2.43 10.47 -5.36
N LEU A 127 2.67 11.35 -4.39
CA LEU A 127 2.45 11.09 -2.97
C LEU A 127 1.01 10.57 -2.74
N LEU A 128 0.86 9.53 -1.92
CA LEU A 128 -0.44 9.07 -1.48
C LEU A 128 -1.06 10.11 -0.52
N VAL A 129 -2.10 10.80 -0.98
CA VAL A 129 -2.73 11.91 -0.22
C VAL A 129 -4.07 11.54 0.41
N ARG A 130 -4.68 10.43 -0.01
CA ARG A 130 -5.86 9.86 0.61
C ARG A 130 -5.88 8.35 0.43
N LEU A 131 -6.38 7.65 1.44
CA LEU A 131 -6.73 6.23 1.38
C LEU A 131 -8.10 6.05 2.01
N GLN A 132 -8.99 5.37 1.30
CA GLN A 132 -10.31 4.99 1.78
C GLN A 132 -10.39 3.47 1.79
N GLN A 133 -10.91 2.93 2.88
CA GLN A 133 -11.13 1.50 3.03
C GLN A 133 -12.49 1.25 3.63
N VAL A 134 -13.30 0.46 2.94
CA VAL A 134 -14.59 -0.02 3.45
C VAL A 134 -14.44 -1.52 3.68
N GLU A 135 -14.57 -1.95 4.94
CA GLU A 135 -14.53 -3.35 5.33
C GLU A 135 -15.78 -4.10 4.86
N THR A 136 -15.71 -5.44 4.86
CA THR A 136 -16.86 -6.30 4.51
C THR A 136 -18.08 -6.06 5.40
N ASP A 137 -17.89 -5.66 6.66
CA ASP A 137 -18.95 -5.32 7.61
C ASP A 137 -19.48 -3.88 7.48
N GLY A 138 -18.98 -3.12 6.50
CA GLY A 138 -19.36 -1.74 6.23
C GLY A 138 -18.60 -0.69 7.03
N LYS A 139 -17.69 -1.08 7.94
CA LYS A 139 -16.84 -0.09 8.63
C LYS A 139 -15.95 0.62 7.64
N GLU A 140 -15.90 1.94 7.75
CA GLU A 140 -15.10 2.77 6.86
C GLU A 140 -13.95 3.45 7.59
N TYR A 141 -12.76 3.34 7.02
CA TYR A 141 -11.55 4.02 7.46
C TYR A 141 -11.07 4.96 6.37
N ASN A 142 -10.83 6.22 6.75
CA ASN A 142 -10.27 7.23 5.86
C ASN A 142 -8.95 7.74 6.46
N ILE A 143 -7.88 7.68 5.68
CA ILE A 143 -6.63 8.37 5.93
C ILE A 143 -6.54 9.49 4.91
N MET A 144 -6.19 10.68 5.37
CA MET A 144 -6.13 11.88 4.56
C MET A 144 -4.90 12.68 4.96
N LEU A 145 -4.20 13.23 3.96
CA LEU A 145 -3.04 14.07 4.20
C LEU A 145 -3.43 15.25 5.09
N LEU A 146 -2.76 15.35 6.24
CA LEU A 146 -2.85 16.51 7.13
C LEU A 146 -1.96 17.64 6.60
N ASP A 147 -0.67 17.34 6.55
CA ASP A 147 0.40 18.14 6.00
C ASP A 147 1.52 17.20 5.53
N GLY A 148 2.53 17.75 4.86
CA GLY A 148 3.70 17.00 4.41
C GLY A 148 4.61 17.83 3.52
N THR A 149 5.78 17.28 3.20
CA THR A 149 6.74 17.92 2.28
C THR A 149 7.24 16.94 1.23
N VAL A 150 7.38 17.40 0.00
CA VAL A 150 8.02 16.67 -1.10
C VAL A 150 9.17 17.52 -1.63
N ASN A 151 10.38 16.96 -1.68
CA ASN A 151 11.60 17.67 -2.10
C ASN A 151 11.78 19.04 -1.41
N GLY A 152 11.52 19.10 -0.11
CA GLY A 152 11.63 20.32 0.71
C GLY A 152 10.51 21.35 0.54
N LYS A 153 9.51 21.10 -0.31
CA LYS A 153 8.34 21.97 -0.50
C LYS A 153 7.13 21.42 0.26
N ALA A 154 6.45 22.29 0.99
CA ALA A 154 5.19 21.93 1.65
C ALA A 154 4.13 21.56 0.60
N VAL A 155 3.50 20.40 0.78
CA VAL A 155 2.37 19.97 -0.05
C VAL A 155 1.20 20.89 0.21
N LYS A 156 0.68 21.52 -0.85
CA LYS A 156 -0.49 22.40 -0.80
C LYS A 156 -1.41 22.08 -1.96
N GLY A 157 -2.70 22.00 -1.67
CA GLY A 157 -3.75 22.02 -2.67
C GLY A 157 -4.00 23.44 -3.21
N SER A 158 -4.67 23.50 -4.36
CA SER A 158 -5.16 24.74 -4.96
C SER A 158 -6.36 25.31 -4.22
#